data_AF-A0A8C8S3B5-F1
#
_entry.id   AF-A0A8C8S3B5-F1
#
_cell.length_a   1.000
_cell.length_b   1.000
_cell.length_c   1.000
_cell.angle_alpha   90.00
_cell.angle_beta   90.00
_cell.angle_gamma   90.00
#
_symmetry.space_group_name_H-M   'P 1'
#
loop_
_entity.id
_entity.type
_entity.pdbx_description
1 polymer ?
#
loop_
_entity_poly.entity_id
_entity_poly.type
_entity_poly.pdbx_seq_one_letter_code
_entity_poly.pdbx_strand_id
1 'polypeptide(L)'
;MSTPKLALILLELLVCSLHPFPMGGSSCLGPELGHPLPFLAGAETLLSLLMFLRLYLVPRAALLRSRVLGDASYRSIGSLNKIRFQYPFVLRLLVNRQPGRVLLVLTLGLWLTASWVLSVCERENMNGTGHLAGTLWLIPITFLTIGYGDLVPVTVCGRVVCLCTGIVGVGCTALLVAVAADKLEFTRAEKYVHNFMMDIQCTKEMKNSAASVLQVAWLFHKHSKARAGRRMRTHHRHLLAAIHAFREVRIRHRKLRDQVNSLVDLSKNLPQPPSPAQLPSPWAFG
;
A
#
# COMPACT_ATOMS: atom_id res chain seq x y z
N MET A 1 1.78 37.80 -16.62
CA MET A 1 1.49 36.35 -16.49
C MET A 1 1.94 35.67 -17.77
N SER A 2 2.58 34.49 -17.70
CA SER A 2 2.94 33.76 -18.92
C SER A 2 1.68 33.19 -19.60
N THR A 3 1.60 33.28 -20.93
CA THR A 3 0.50 32.73 -21.77
C THR A 3 0.04 31.31 -21.38
N PRO A 4 0.91 30.34 -21.03
CA PRO A 4 0.46 29.02 -20.58
C PRO A 4 -0.31 29.02 -19.26
N LYS A 5 0.00 29.93 -18.33
CA LYS A 5 -0.71 30.02 -17.04
C LYS A 5 -2.11 30.59 -17.23
N LEU A 6 -2.26 31.53 -18.16
CA LEU A 6 -3.56 32.10 -18.50
C LEU A 6 -4.46 31.06 -19.19
N ALA A 7 -3.91 30.25 -20.09
CA ALA A 7 -4.63 29.12 -20.70
C ALA A 7 -5.13 28.11 -19.67
N LEU A 8 -4.32 27.77 -18.66
CA LEU A 8 -4.74 26.87 -17.57
C LEU A 8 -5.85 27.47 -16.70
N ILE A 9 -5.81 28.77 -16.41
CA ILE A 9 -6.86 29.45 -15.65
C ILE A 9 -8.17 29.49 -16.44
N LEU A 10 -8.11 29.77 -17.74
CA LEU A 10 -9.27 29.73 -18.61
C LEU A 10 -9.86 28.32 -18.71
N LEU A 11 -9.02 27.29 -18.79
CA LEU A 11 -9.45 25.90 -18.76
C LEU A 11 -10.14 25.54 -17.43
N GLU A 12 -9.57 25.97 -16.29
CA GLU A 12 -10.20 25.75 -14.96
C GLU A 12 -11.54 26.47 -14.85
N LEU A 13 -11.64 27.71 -15.33
CA LEU A 13 -12.90 28.47 -15.35
C LEU A 13 -13.95 27.80 -16.25
N LEU A 14 -13.54 27.32 -17.42
CA LEU A 14 -14.41 26.60 -18.35
C LEU A 14 -14.96 25.33 -17.71
N VAL A 15 -14.10 24.50 -17.11
CA VAL A 15 -14.52 23.30 -16.37
C VAL A 15 -15.45 23.63 -15.20
N CYS A 16 -15.20 24.71 -14.47
CA CYS A 16 -16.04 25.16 -13.36
C CYS A 16 -17.37 25.80 -13.81
N SER A 17 -17.44 26.30 -15.05
CA SER A 17 -18.67 26.89 -15.61
C SER A 17 -19.68 25.85 -16.12
N LEU A 18 -19.23 24.62 -16.38
CA LEU A 18 -20.09 23.51 -16.77
C LEU A 18 -21.01 23.14 -15.59
N HIS A 19 -22.28 23.52 -15.70
CA HIS A 19 -23.35 23.16 -14.77
C HIS A 19 -24.64 22.99 -15.60
N PRO A 20 -25.54 22.07 -15.21
CA PRO A 20 -26.87 22.02 -15.77
C PRO A 20 -27.56 23.35 -15.47
N PHE A 21 -27.66 24.20 -16.48
CA PHE A 21 -28.33 25.49 -16.38
C PHE A 21 -29.83 25.22 -16.47
N PRO A 22 -30.65 25.76 -15.56
CA PRO A 22 -32.10 25.62 -15.64
C PRO A 22 -32.63 26.48 -16.79
N MET A 23 -32.44 26.06 -18.05
CA MET A 23 -33.15 26.61 -19.19
C MET A 23 -34.52 25.92 -19.27
N GLY A 24 -35.31 26.11 -18.21
CA GLY A 24 -36.74 25.81 -18.22
C GLY A 24 -37.50 27.03 -18.72
N GLY A 25 -37.83 27.02 -20.01
CA GLY A 25 -38.99 27.78 -20.47
C GLY A 25 -40.22 27.29 -19.71
N SER A 26 -40.91 28.22 -19.06
CA SER A 26 -42.21 28.08 -18.43
C SER A 26 -43.15 27.09 -19.13
N SER A 27 -43.65 26.09 -18.40
CA SER A 27 -45.03 25.58 -18.53
C SER A 27 -45.38 24.68 -17.35
N CYS A 28 -45.76 25.30 -16.24
CA CYS A 28 -46.75 24.71 -15.35
C CYS A 28 -48.12 24.83 -16.03
N LEU A 29 -48.46 23.97 -16.99
CA LEU A 29 -49.85 23.79 -17.43
C LEU A 29 -50.03 22.47 -18.19
N GLY A 30 -50.90 21.61 -17.67
CA GLY A 30 -51.63 20.60 -18.45
C GLY A 30 -51.02 19.20 -18.56
N PRO A 31 -51.75 18.14 -18.17
CA PRO A 31 -51.45 16.77 -18.59
C PRO A 31 -51.95 16.60 -20.03
N GLU A 32 -51.12 16.05 -20.92
CA GLU A 32 -51.45 15.09 -21.99
C GLU A 32 -50.30 15.02 -23.02
N LEU A 33 -49.71 13.83 -23.11
CA LEU A 33 -49.32 13.13 -24.34
C LEU A 33 -48.16 13.67 -25.22
N GLY A 34 -47.05 12.91 -25.21
CA GLY A 34 -46.29 12.62 -26.45
C GLY A 34 -44.82 13.06 -26.48
N HIS A 35 -43.93 12.19 -26.01
CA HIS A 35 -42.48 12.12 -26.24
C HIS A 35 -41.57 13.12 -25.48
N PRO A 36 -40.87 12.68 -24.42
CA PRO A 36 -39.71 13.41 -23.94
C PRO A 36 -38.60 13.29 -24.99
N LEU A 37 -38.13 14.43 -25.52
CA LEU A 37 -36.98 14.50 -26.42
C LEU A 37 -35.75 13.86 -25.72
N PRO A 38 -35.30 12.65 -26.13
CA PRO A 38 -34.24 11.92 -25.42
C PRO A 38 -32.89 12.67 -25.46
N PHE A 39 -32.73 13.59 -26.42
CA PHE A 39 -31.53 14.41 -26.59
C PHE A 39 -31.29 15.38 -25.42
N LEU A 40 -32.35 15.99 -24.86
CA LEU A 40 -32.19 16.89 -23.69
C LEU A 40 -31.84 16.09 -22.43
N ALA A 41 -32.46 14.93 -22.20
CA ALA A 41 -32.12 14.06 -21.07
C ALA A 41 -30.67 13.56 -21.14
N GLY A 42 -30.17 13.24 -22.34
CA GLY A 42 -28.77 12.88 -22.58
C GLY A 42 -27.78 14.03 -22.35
N ALA A 43 -28.14 15.25 -22.74
CA ALA A 43 -27.30 16.43 -22.50
C ALA A 43 -27.22 16.79 -21.01
N GLU A 44 -28.34 16.76 -20.29
CA GLU A 44 -28.39 17.02 -18.83
C GLU A 44 -27.60 15.95 -18.04
N THR A 45 -27.67 14.68 -18.43
CA THR A 45 -26.87 13.60 -17.81
C THR A 45 -25.38 13.79 -18.09
N LEU A 46 -24.98 14.12 -19.32
CA LEU A 46 -23.58 14.45 -19.64
C LEU A 46 -23.07 15.67 -18.85
N LEU A 47 -23.89 16.71 -18.74
CA LEU A 47 -23.53 17.95 -18.03
C LEU A 47 -23.42 17.72 -16.52
N SER A 48 -24.27 16.85 -15.96
CA SER A 48 -24.18 16.40 -14.56
C SER A 48 -22.95 15.51 -14.31
N LEU A 49 -22.56 14.65 -15.27
CA LEU A 49 -21.31 13.89 -15.21
C LEU A 49 -20.09 14.80 -15.28
N LEU A 50 -20.14 15.85 -16.10
CA LEU A 50 -19.09 16.87 -16.20
C LEU A 50 -18.89 17.66 -14.89
N MET A 51 -19.90 17.73 -14.00
CA MET A 51 -19.71 18.29 -12.67
C MET A 51 -18.72 17.48 -11.82
N PHE A 52 -18.57 16.17 -12.06
CA PHE A 52 -17.58 15.34 -11.38
C PHE A 52 -16.15 15.64 -11.81
N LEU A 53 -15.96 16.32 -12.96
CA LEU A 53 -14.64 16.80 -13.33
C LEU A 53 -14.09 17.71 -12.23
N ARG A 54 -14.95 18.47 -11.52
CA ARG A 54 -14.57 19.30 -10.37
C ARG A 54 -13.94 18.53 -9.20
N LEU A 55 -14.00 17.20 -9.16
CA LEU A 55 -13.25 16.43 -8.16
C LEU A 55 -11.74 16.64 -8.23
N TYR A 56 -11.17 17.13 -9.34
CA TYR A 56 -9.75 17.51 -9.38
C TYR A 56 -9.39 18.58 -8.33
N LEU A 57 -10.37 19.37 -7.87
CA LEU A 57 -10.20 20.38 -6.83
C LEU A 57 -10.03 19.76 -5.44
N VAL A 58 -10.53 18.55 -5.18
CA VAL A 58 -10.49 17.91 -3.86
C VAL A 58 -9.04 17.55 -3.45
N PRO A 59 -8.24 16.83 -4.26
CA PRO A 59 -6.82 16.62 -3.96
C PRO A 59 -6.08 17.96 -3.80
N ARG A 60 -6.37 18.95 -4.66
CA ARG A 60 -5.73 20.27 -4.57
C ARG A 60 -6.03 20.98 -3.26
N ALA A 61 -7.29 20.99 -2.82
CA ALA A 61 -7.71 21.58 -1.55
C ALA A 61 -7.16 20.81 -0.33
N ALA A 62 -7.17 19.47 -0.39
CA ALA A 62 -6.60 18.63 0.66
C ALA A 62 -5.09 18.87 0.82
N LEU A 63 -4.37 19.03 -0.30
CA LEU A 63 -2.95 19.36 -0.30
C LEU A 63 -2.70 20.77 0.26
N LEU A 64 -3.46 21.78 -0.17
CA LEU A 64 -3.34 23.15 0.34
C LEU A 64 -3.64 23.26 1.84
N ARG A 65 -4.56 22.45 2.36
CA ARG A 65 -4.88 22.38 3.80
C ARG A 65 -3.89 21.53 4.59
N SER A 66 -3.08 20.69 3.93
CA SER A 66 -2.08 19.88 4.59
C SER A 66 -0.98 20.79 5.17
N ARG A 67 -0.70 20.65 6.48
CA ARG A 67 0.33 21.44 7.18
C ARG A 67 1.71 21.35 6.52
N VAL A 68 1.97 20.23 5.84
CA VAL A 68 3.20 19.93 5.10
C VAL A 68 3.56 20.98 4.03
N LEU A 69 2.57 21.57 3.34
CA LEU A 69 2.80 22.63 2.34
C LEU A 69 2.77 24.04 2.93
N GLY A 70 2.20 24.17 4.13
CA GLY A 70 2.08 25.43 4.88
C GLY A 70 3.30 25.76 5.74
N ASP A 71 4.01 24.75 6.25
CA ASP A 71 5.13 24.99 7.16
C ASP A 71 6.31 25.66 6.43
N ALA A 72 6.74 26.80 6.97
CA ALA A 72 7.88 27.58 6.48
C ALA A 72 9.16 26.72 6.41
N SER A 73 9.32 25.77 7.32
CA SER A 73 10.46 24.85 7.39
C SER A 73 10.57 23.97 6.14
N TYR A 74 9.48 23.40 5.64
CA TYR A 74 9.51 22.59 4.42
C TYR A 74 9.90 23.46 3.23
N ARG A 75 9.33 24.66 3.11
CA ARG A 75 9.64 25.59 2.01
C ARG A 75 11.12 26.01 2.01
N SER A 76 11.68 26.32 3.18
CA SER A 76 13.09 26.67 3.34
C SER A 76 14.03 25.52 2.99
N ILE A 77 13.73 24.30 3.44
CA ILE A 77 14.55 23.12 3.14
C ILE A 77 14.49 22.75 1.65
N GLY A 78 13.32 22.92 1.02
CA GLY A 78 13.18 22.66 -0.41
C GLY A 78 13.84 23.70 -1.32
N SER A 79 13.86 24.98 -0.92
CA SER A 79 14.62 26.00 -1.66
C SER A 79 16.13 25.77 -1.56
N LEU A 80 16.62 25.34 -0.39
CA LEU A 80 18.02 24.97 -0.19
C LEU A 80 18.43 23.77 -1.06
N ASN A 81 17.54 22.79 -1.24
CA ASN A 81 17.80 21.61 -2.07
C ASN A 81 17.41 21.78 -3.55
N LYS A 82 16.96 22.97 -3.97
CA LYS A 82 16.42 23.23 -5.33
C LYS A 82 15.33 22.24 -5.77
N ILE A 83 14.57 21.67 -4.83
CA ILE A 83 13.49 20.74 -5.14
C ILE A 83 12.24 21.55 -5.46
N ARG A 84 11.76 21.45 -6.71
CA ARG A 84 10.48 22.06 -7.09
C ARG A 84 9.34 21.29 -6.42
N PHE A 85 8.59 21.93 -5.53
CA PHE A 85 7.40 21.36 -4.91
C PHE A 85 6.30 21.13 -5.96
N GLN A 86 6.33 19.97 -6.61
CA GLN A 86 5.30 19.52 -7.55
C GLN A 86 4.29 18.60 -6.84
N TYR A 87 3.03 18.62 -7.27
CA TYR A 87 1.95 17.77 -6.76
C TYR A 87 2.30 16.29 -6.54
N PRO A 88 3.00 15.58 -7.47
CA PRO A 88 3.39 14.18 -7.24
C PRO A 88 4.33 13.97 -6.05
N PHE A 89 5.22 14.93 -5.74
CA PHE A 89 6.11 14.84 -4.59
C PHE A 89 5.30 14.88 -3.28
N VAL A 90 4.30 15.77 -3.20
CA VAL A 90 3.47 15.93 -2.01
C VAL A 90 2.55 14.72 -1.82
N LEU A 91 2.03 14.16 -2.92
CA LEU A 91 1.23 12.94 -2.88
C LEU A 91 2.06 11.76 -2.35
N ARG A 92 3.30 11.57 -2.86
CA ARG A 92 4.24 10.56 -2.36
C ARG A 92 4.53 10.74 -0.87
N LEU A 93 4.74 11.97 -0.43
CA LEU A 93 5.00 12.31 0.97
C LEU A 93 3.80 12.01 1.88
N LEU A 94 2.57 12.32 1.43
CA LEU A 94 1.34 12.07 2.18
C LEU A 94 1.09 10.56 2.35
N VAL A 95 1.23 9.80 1.26
CA VAL A 95 1.12 8.33 1.28
C VAL A 95 2.17 7.72 2.21
N ASN A 96 3.41 8.20 2.21
CA ASN A 96 4.45 7.63 3.07
C ASN A 96 4.27 7.95 4.57
N ARG A 97 3.68 9.12 4.90
CA ARG A 97 3.48 9.57 6.29
C ARG A 97 2.38 8.81 7.00
N GLN A 98 1.18 8.73 6.42
CA GLN A 98 0.01 8.07 7.01
C GLN A 98 -0.70 7.21 5.95
N PRO A 99 -0.09 6.12 5.48
CA PRO A 99 -0.58 5.39 4.33
C PRO A 99 -1.99 4.82 4.55
N GLY A 100 -2.27 4.26 5.72
CA GLY A 100 -3.58 3.67 6.02
C GLY A 100 -4.72 4.70 6.02
N ARG A 101 -4.50 5.89 6.60
CA ARG A 101 -5.52 6.95 6.62
C ARG A 101 -5.78 7.50 5.22
N VAL A 102 -4.73 7.70 4.43
CA VAL A 102 -4.83 8.20 3.05
C VAL A 102 -5.57 7.20 2.18
N LEU A 103 -5.20 5.92 2.28
CA LEU A 103 -5.84 4.85 1.52
C LEU A 103 -7.32 4.72 1.88
N LEU A 104 -7.66 4.74 3.19
CA LEU A 104 -9.05 4.65 3.65
C LEU A 104 -9.91 5.82 3.15
N VAL A 105 -9.40 7.06 3.24
CA VAL A 105 -10.14 8.25 2.76
C VAL A 105 -10.29 8.20 1.23
N LEU A 106 -9.25 7.77 0.52
CA LEU A 106 -9.28 7.63 -0.93
C LEU A 106 -10.30 6.57 -1.36
N THR A 107 -10.29 5.38 -0.76
CA THR A 107 -11.20 4.29 -1.15
C THR A 107 -12.65 4.62 -0.85
N LEU A 108 -12.96 5.12 0.35
CA LEU A 108 -14.33 5.53 0.70
C LEU A 108 -14.82 6.69 -0.19
N GLY A 109 -13.95 7.67 -0.47
CA GLY A 109 -14.28 8.76 -1.39
C GLY A 109 -14.53 8.26 -2.81
N LEU A 110 -13.70 7.35 -3.32
CA LEU A 110 -13.89 6.72 -4.64
C LEU A 110 -15.18 5.91 -4.69
N TRP A 111 -15.54 5.19 -3.64
CA TRP A 111 -16.79 4.41 -3.61
C TRP A 111 -18.02 5.30 -3.66
N LEU A 112 -18.06 6.35 -2.83
CA LEU A 112 -19.19 7.28 -2.79
C LEU A 112 -19.34 8.03 -4.12
N THR A 113 -18.22 8.46 -4.71
CA THR A 113 -18.23 9.22 -5.97
C THR A 113 -18.58 8.33 -7.15
N ALA A 114 -18.01 7.13 -7.26
CA ALA A 114 -18.36 6.18 -8.32
C ALA A 114 -19.79 5.67 -8.19
N SER A 115 -20.30 5.43 -6.97
CA SER A 115 -21.70 5.04 -6.74
C SER A 115 -22.66 6.13 -7.17
N TRP A 116 -22.36 7.39 -6.84
CA TRP A 116 -23.18 8.50 -7.30
C TRP A 116 -23.15 8.63 -8.83
N VAL A 117 -21.97 8.58 -9.45
CA VAL A 117 -21.81 8.65 -10.91
C VAL A 117 -22.58 7.51 -11.60
N LEU A 118 -22.48 6.29 -11.08
CA LEU A 118 -23.20 5.14 -11.61
C LEU A 118 -24.71 5.30 -11.45
N SER A 119 -25.16 5.87 -10.34
CA SER A 119 -26.57 6.19 -10.11
C SER A 119 -27.09 7.15 -11.19
N VAL A 120 -26.33 8.20 -11.51
CA VAL A 120 -26.70 9.14 -12.58
C VAL A 120 -26.76 8.46 -13.95
N CYS A 121 -25.79 7.59 -14.29
CA CYS A 121 -25.80 6.84 -15.56
C CYS A 121 -27.03 5.91 -15.68
N GLU A 122 -27.43 5.23 -14.60
CA GLU A 122 -28.48 4.20 -14.60
C GLU A 122 -29.86 4.74 -14.16
N ARG A 123 -30.06 6.06 -14.11
CA ARG A 123 -31.26 6.70 -13.55
C ARG A 123 -32.56 6.28 -14.22
N GLU A 124 -32.54 6.14 -15.55
CA GLU A 124 -33.72 5.84 -16.37
C GLU A 124 -34.08 4.34 -16.38
N ASN A 125 -33.14 3.46 -16.04
CA ASN A 125 -33.29 2.01 -16.24
C ASN A 125 -33.61 1.24 -14.95
N MET A 126 -33.64 1.93 -13.80
CA MET A 126 -33.78 1.32 -12.47
C MET A 126 -35.00 1.92 -11.74
N ASN A 127 -36.21 1.46 -12.06
CA ASN A 127 -37.49 1.96 -11.55
C ASN A 127 -37.82 1.52 -10.10
N GLY A 128 -36.91 1.71 -9.12
CA GLY A 128 -37.16 1.30 -7.73
C GLY A 128 -36.51 2.17 -6.65
N THR A 129 -37.09 2.14 -5.44
CA THR A 129 -36.66 2.86 -4.22
C THR A 129 -35.26 2.45 -3.69
N GLY A 130 -34.59 1.47 -4.32
CA GLY A 130 -33.27 0.96 -3.95
C GLY A 130 -32.10 1.41 -4.83
N HIS A 131 -32.27 2.39 -5.72
CA HIS A 131 -31.27 2.78 -6.73
C HIS A 131 -29.89 3.16 -6.17
N LEU A 132 -29.83 4.04 -5.16
CA LEU A 132 -28.56 4.42 -4.53
C LEU A 132 -27.95 3.28 -3.71
N ALA A 133 -28.79 2.48 -3.03
CA ALA A 133 -28.32 1.34 -2.25
C ALA A 133 -27.71 0.24 -3.15
N GLY A 134 -28.31 0.00 -4.32
CA GLY A 134 -27.82 -0.94 -5.32
C GLY A 134 -26.48 -0.53 -5.92
N THR A 135 -26.29 0.76 -6.25
CA THR A 135 -24.99 1.23 -6.75
C THR A 135 -23.92 1.30 -5.64
N LEU A 136 -24.30 1.64 -4.40
CA LEU A 136 -23.42 1.57 -3.23
C LEU A 136 -22.97 0.14 -2.92
N TRP A 137 -23.78 -0.86 -3.25
CA TRP A 137 -23.41 -2.27 -3.16
C TRP A 137 -22.52 -2.71 -4.33
N LEU A 138 -22.91 -2.36 -5.56
CA LEU A 138 -22.22 -2.78 -6.79
C LEU A 138 -20.80 -2.23 -6.89
N ILE A 139 -20.57 -0.97 -6.47
CA ILE A 139 -19.26 -0.33 -6.63
C ILE A 139 -18.15 -0.99 -5.79
N PRO A 140 -18.30 -1.22 -4.47
CA PRO A 140 -17.32 -1.97 -3.69
C PRO A 140 -17.07 -3.36 -4.27
N ILE A 141 -18.09 -4.11 -4.65
CA ILE A 141 -17.94 -5.47 -5.23
C ILE A 141 -17.12 -5.45 -6.52
N THR A 142 -17.36 -4.44 -7.36
CA THR A 142 -16.60 -4.24 -8.60
C THR A 142 -15.17 -3.79 -8.32
N PHE A 143 -15.00 -2.87 -7.37
CA PHE A 143 -13.70 -2.33 -6.95
C PHE A 143 -12.79 -3.41 -6.33
N LEU A 144 -13.37 -4.29 -5.51
CA LEU A 144 -12.67 -5.46 -4.95
C LEU A 144 -12.54 -6.61 -5.95
N THR A 145 -12.99 -6.44 -7.20
CA THR A 145 -12.93 -7.47 -8.25
C THR A 145 -13.63 -8.79 -7.88
N ILE A 146 -14.69 -8.73 -7.06
CA ILE A 146 -15.51 -9.89 -6.67
C ILE A 146 -16.52 -10.23 -7.77
N GLY A 147 -17.35 -9.26 -8.15
CA GLY A 147 -18.31 -9.38 -9.26
C GLY A 147 -19.37 -10.50 -9.11
N TYR A 148 -20.23 -10.45 -8.09
CA TYR A 148 -21.29 -11.45 -7.90
C TYR A 148 -22.27 -11.58 -9.08
N GLY A 149 -22.54 -10.48 -9.80
CA GLY A 149 -23.43 -10.47 -10.96
C GLY A 149 -24.92 -10.41 -10.63
N ASP A 150 -25.27 -10.14 -9.38
CA ASP A 150 -26.63 -9.88 -8.90
C ASP A 150 -27.19 -8.54 -9.41
N LEU A 151 -26.31 -7.53 -9.54
CA LEU A 151 -26.60 -6.23 -10.12
C LEU A 151 -25.55 -5.91 -11.20
N VAL A 152 -25.99 -5.50 -12.39
CA VAL A 152 -25.11 -5.21 -13.54
C VAL A 152 -25.58 -3.94 -14.25
N PRO A 153 -24.68 -3.01 -14.63
CA PRO A 153 -25.06 -1.82 -15.37
C PRO A 153 -25.54 -2.17 -16.78
N VAL A 154 -26.70 -1.64 -17.15
CA VAL A 154 -27.30 -1.89 -18.47
C VAL A 154 -26.84 -0.83 -19.46
N THR A 155 -26.64 0.40 -19.02
CA THR A 155 -26.22 1.52 -19.87
C THR A 155 -24.74 1.45 -20.25
N VAL A 156 -24.40 1.97 -21.43
CA VAL A 156 -23.00 2.10 -21.88
C VAL A 156 -22.19 2.96 -20.91
N CYS A 157 -22.78 4.04 -20.40
CA CYS A 157 -22.20 4.93 -19.38
C CYS A 157 -21.83 4.14 -18.11
N GLY A 158 -22.78 3.38 -17.55
CA GLY A 158 -22.55 2.59 -16.34
C GLY A 158 -21.49 1.51 -16.52
N ARG A 159 -21.43 0.86 -17.70
CA ARG A 159 -20.38 -0.12 -18.02
C ARG A 159 -18.98 0.51 -18.03
N VAL A 160 -18.83 1.71 -18.61
CA VAL A 160 -17.55 2.44 -18.60
C VAL A 160 -17.15 2.80 -17.17
N VAL A 161 -18.10 3.24 -16.34
CA VAL A 161 -17.85 3.57 -14.92
C VAL A 161 -17.38 2.33 -14.14
N CYS A 162 -18.02 1.18 -14.33
CA CYS A 162 -17.60 -0.07 -13.69
C CYS A 162 -16.21 -0.52 -14.16
N LEU A 163 -15.89 -0.38 -15.45
CA LEU A 163 -14.56 -0.69 -15.98
C LEU A 163 -13.48 0.21 -15.37
N CYS A 164 -13.70 1.53 -15.33
CA CYS A 164 -12.80 2.47 -14.69
C CYS A 164 -12.63 2.18 -13.19
N THR A 165 -13.73 1.85 -12.50
CA THR A 165 -13.73 1.47 -11.08
C THR A 165 -12.87 0.22 -10.84
N GLY A 166 -12.96 -0.79 -11.70
CA GLY A 166 -12.12 -1.98 -11.64
C GLY A 166 -10.63 -1.67 -11.81
N ILE A 167 -10.25 -0.86 -12.81
CA ILE A 167 -8.85 -0.45 -13.04
C ILE A 167 -8.29 0.29 -11.83
N VAL A 168 -9.06 1.26 -11.29
CA VAL A 168 -8.66 2.01 -10.09
C VAL A 168 -8.59 1.09 -8.86
N GLY A 169 -9.50 0.12 -8.75
CA GLY A 169 -9.51 -0.91 -7.70
C GLY A 169 -8.21 -1.71 -7.67
N VAL A 170 -7.79 -2.24 -8.82
CA VAL A 170 -6.51 -2.97 -8.97
C VAL A 170 -5.31 -2.08 -8.61
N GLY A 171 -5.31 -0.80 -9.00
CA GLY A 171 -4.27 0.13 -8.59
C GLY A 171 -4.21 0.36 -7.08
N CYS A 172 -5.38 0.45 -6.43
CA CYS A 172 -5.47 0.64 -4.98
C CYS A 172 -5.06 -0.61 -4.19
N THR A 173 -5.40 -1.81 -4.66
CA THR A 173 -4.97 -3.06 -4.02
C THR A 173 -3.45 -3.24 -4.12
N ALA A 174 -2.84 -2.91 -5.27
CA ALA A 174 -1.39 -2.92 -5.41
C ALA A 174 -0.69 -1.96 -4.43
N LEU A 175 -1.24 -0.75 -4.26
CA LEU A 175 -0.74 0.21 -3.29
C LEU A 175 -0.89 -0.29 -1.84
N LEU A 176 -2.02 -0.92 -1.52
CA LEU A 176 -2.26 -1.52 -0.20
C LEU A 176 -1.21 -2.60 0.12
N VAL A 177 -0.90 -3.47 -0.84
CA VAL A 177 0.11 -4.52 -0.67
C VAL A 177 1.50 -3.93 -0.44
N ALA A 178 1.90 -2.91 -1.20
CA ALA A 178 3.18 -2.23 -1.00
C ALA A 178 3.29 -1.61 0.40
N VAL A 179 2.24 -0.90 0.84
CA VAL A 179 2.17 -0.34 2.19
C VAL A 179 2.22 -1.42 3.27
N ALA A 180 1.49 -2.51 3.08
CA ALA A 180 1.45 -3.61 4.04
C ALA A 180 2.82 -4.26 4.18
N ALA A 181 3.54 -4.47 3.07
CA ALA A 181 4.91 -4.99 3.09
C ALA A 181 5.84 -4.07 3.89
N ASP A 182 5.82 -2.76 3.64
CA ASP A 182 6.66 -1.78 4.34
C ASP A 182 6.33 -1.68 5.84
N LYS A 183 5.06 -1.88 6.23
CA LYS A 183 4.63 -1.83 7.64
C LYS A 183 4.85 -3.13 8.39
N LEU A 184 4.93 -4.26 7.69
CA LEU A 184 5.27 -5.56 8.28
C LEU A 184 6.77 -5.78 8.37
N GLU A 185 7.58 -4.98 7.67
CA GLU A 185 9.03 -5.04 7.80
C GLU A 185 9.46 -4.62 9.21
N PHE A 186 10.17 -5.51 9.91
CA PHE A 186 10.71 -5.22 11.23
C PHE A 186 11.65 -4.01 11.18
N THR A 187 11.54 -3.14 12.17
CA THR A 187 12.50 -2.06 12.36
C THR A 187 13.90 -2.64 12.61
N ARG A 188 14.94 -1.84 12.36
CA ARG A 188 16.34 -2.28 12.62
C ARG A 188 16.56 -2.75 14.06
N ALA A 189 15.91 -2.08 15.03
CA ALA A 189 15.99 -2.43 16.44
C ALA A 189 15.28 -3.75 16.74
N GLU A 190 14.05 -3.95 16.25
CA GLU A 190 13.31 -5.21 16.40
C GLU A 190 14.04 -6.38 15.75
N LYS A 191 14.59 -6.17 14.54
CA LYS A 191 15.37 -7.19 13.84
C LYS A 191 16.63 -7.58 14.62
N TYR A 192 17.30 -6.60 15.25
CA TYR A 192 18.43 -6.88 16.14
C TYR A 192 18.01 -7.74 17.34
N VAL A 193 16.93 -7.36 18.04
CA VAL A 193 16.42 -8.11 19.19
C VAL A 193 15.97 -9.52 18.78
N HIS A 194 15.30 -9.66 17.64
CA HIS A 194 14.90 -10.95 17.09
C HIS A 194 16.10 -11.86 16.79
N ASN A 195 17.12 -11.32 16.11
CA ASN A 195 18.34 -12.09 15.81
C ASN A 195 19.08 -12.51 17.07
N PHE A 196 19.16 -11.62 18.07
CA PHE A 196 19.77 -11.93 19.36
C PHE A 196 19.01 -13.04 20.11
N MET A 197 17.68 -12.95 20.15
CA MET A 197 16.84 -13.97 20.76
C MET A 197 17.01 -15.34 20.08
N MET A 198 17.07 -15.35 18.74
CA MET A 198 17.30 -16.57 17.96
C MET A 198 18.69 -17.18 18.20
N ASP A 199 19.75 -16.37 18.41
CA ASP A 199 21.09 -16.86 18.75
C ASP A 199 21.13 -17.54 20.14
N ILE A 200 20.48 -16.93 21.14
CA ILE A 200 20.35 -17.51 22.48
C ILE A 200 19.63 -18.86 22.41
N GLN A 201 18.50 -18.92 21.71
CA GLN A 201 17.71 -20.14 21.59
C GLN A 201 18.51 -21.24 20.86
N CYS A 202 19.19 -20.89 19.77
CA CYS A 202 19.99 -21.85 19.02
C CYS A 202 21.17 -22.39 19.84
N THR A 203 21.82 -21.53 20.64
CA THR A 203 22.88 -21.94 21.57
C THR A 203 22.35 -22.92 22.63
N LYS A 204 21.14 -22.68 23.15
CA LYS A 204 20.48 -23.58 24.12
C LYS A 204 20.15 -24.93 23.49
N GLU A 205 19.56 -24.93 22.29
CA GLU A 205 19.28 -26.15 21.52
C GLU A 205 20.57 -26.92 21.23
N MET A 206 21.64 -26.24 20.82
CA MET A 206 22.92 -26.86 20.50
C MET A 206 23.52 -27.57 21.73
N LYS A 207 23.45 -26.94 22.91
CA LYS A 207 23.88 -27.56 24.18
C LYS A 207 23.01 -28.78 24.54
N ASN A 208 21.69 -28.68 24.41
CA ASN A 208 20.77 -29.77 24.72
C ASN A 208 20.94 -30.97 23.78
N SER A 209 21.04 -30.72 22.47
CA SER A 209 21.30 -31.77 21.48
C SER A 209 22.67 -32.41 21.65
N ALA A 210 23.71 -31.64 21.99
CA ALA A 210 25.03 -32.19 22.30
C ALA A 210 24.98 -33.11 23.54
N ALA A 211 24.27 -32.69 24.59
CA ALA A 211 24.07 -33.51 25.78
C ALA A 211 23.34 -34.82 25.45
N SER A 212 22.30 -34.77 24.62
CA SER A 212 21.58 -35.96 24.15
C SER A 212 22.48 -36.91 23.35
N VAL A 213 23.31 -36.39 22.44
CA VAL A 213 24.29 -37.21 21.70
C VAL A 213 25.25 -37.92 22.66
N LEU A 214 25.79 -37.22 23.65
CA LEU A 214 26.71 -37.80 24.64
C LEU A 214 26.02 -38.87 25.50
N GLN A 215 24.80 -38.60 25.97
CA GLN A 215 24.01 -39.55 26.78
C GLN A 215 23.74 -40.84 26.00
N VAL A 216 23.27 -40.72 24.75
CA VAL A 216 22.95 -41.89 23.92
C VAL A 216 24.22 -42.62 23.47
N ALA A 217 25.32 -41.91 23.20
CA ALA A 217 26.61 -42.52 22.88
C ALA A 217 27.16 -43.34 24.04
N TRP A 218 27.05 -42.83 25.27
CA TRP A 218 27.45 -43.56 26.47
C TRP A 218 26.59 -44.81 26.70
N LEU A 219 25.26 -44.69 26.56
CA LEU A 219 24.35 -45.83 26.67
C LEU A 219 24.63 -46.91 25.61
N PHE A 220 24.92 -46.49 24.38
CA PHE A 220 25.34 -47.40 23.30
C PHE A 220 26.62 -48.15 23.68
N HIS A 221 27.64 -47.44 24.17
CA HIS A 221 28.90 -48.05 24.60
C HIS A 221 28.71 -49.06 25.75
N LYS A 222 27.93 -48.69 26.77
CA LYS A 222 27.60 -49.57 27.90
C LYS A 222 26.92 -50.86 27.45
N HIS A 223 25.92 -50.78 26.57
CA HIS A 223 25.20 -51.96 26.06
C HIS A 223 26.00 -52.79 25.05
N SER A 224 26.91 -52.16 24.32
CA SER A 224 27.90 -52.84 23.48
C SER A 224 28.83 -53.71 24.34
N LYS A 225 29.34 -53.18 25.44
CA LYS A 225 30.17 -53.93 26.40
C LYS A 225 29.41 -55.08 27.06
N ALA A 226 28.13 -54.89 27.37
CA ALA A 226 27.26 -55.92 27.96
C ALA A 226 26.77 -57.01 26.97
N ARG A 227 27.19 -56.98 25.68
CA ARG A 227 26.78 -57.91 24.62
C ARG A 227 25.25 -58.10 24.45
N ALA A 228 24.45 -57.08 24.79
CA ALA A 228 22.99 -57.11 24.69
C ALA A 228 22.50 -56.77 23.26
N GLY A 229 22.56 -57.74 22.34
CA GLY A 229 22.39 -57.52 20.90
C GLY A 229 21.12 -56.75 20.44
N ARG A 230 19.93 -57.07 20.97
CA ARG A 230 18.69 -56.35 20.59
C ARG A 230 18.67 -54.89 21.09
N ARG A 231 19.07 -54.65 22.34
CA ARG A 231 19.10 -53.31 22.95
C ARG A 231 20.16 -52.41 22.30
N MET A 232 21.29 -53.00 21.90
CA MET A 232 22.37 -52.31 21.19
C MET A 232 21.89 -51.68 19.87
N ARG A 233 21.11 -52.41 19.06
CA ARG A 233 20.56 -51.89 17.79
C ARG A 233 19.62 -50.71 18.00
N THR A 234 18.80 -50.76 19.06
CA THR A 234 17.90 -49.65 19.42
C THR A 234 18.70 -48.40 19.82
N HIS A 235 19.73 -48.52 20.65
CA HIS A 235 20.57 -47.37 21.03
C HIS A 235 21.40 -46.83 19.86
N HIS A 236 21.84 -47.68 18.93
CA HIS A 236 22.51 -47.24 17.71
C HIS A 236 21.60 -46.35 16.84
N ARG A 237 20.33 -46.74 16.66
CA ARG A 237 19.35 -45.92 15.93
C ARG A 237 19.10 -44.58 16.63
N HIS A 238 18.94 -44.58 17.96
CA HIS A 238 18.80 -43.35 18.73
C HIS A 238 20.05 -42.46 18.64
N LEU A 239 21.25 -43.04 18.59
CA LEU A 239 22.49 -42.29 18.46
C LEU A 239 22.55 -41.59 17.10
N LEU A 240 22.24 -42.31 16.02
CA LEU A 240 22.16 -41.72 14.68
C LEU A 240 21.12 -40.60 14.64
N ALA A 241 19.92 -40.81 15.20
CA ALA A 241 18.89 -39.78 15.28
C ALA A 241 19.36 -38.53 16.05
N ALA A 242 20.04 -38.70 17.20
CA ALA A 242 20.58 -37.59 17.98
C ALA A 242 21.70 -36.84 17.22
N ILE A 243 22.56 -37.57 16.49
CA ILE A 243 23.61 -36.96 15.64
C ILE A 243 22.98 -36.17 14.49
N HIS A 244 21.93 -36.70 13.85
CA HIS A 244 21.20 -36.00 12.80
C HIS A 244 20.56 -34.72 13.35
N ALA A 245 19.87 -34.79 14.48
CA ALA A 245 19.28 -33.62 15.14
C ALA A 245 20.34 -32.56 15.50
N PHE A 246 21.47 -32.98 16.08
CA PHE A 246 22.58 -32.06 16.40
C PHE A 246 23.16 -31.40 15.14
N ARG A 247 23.35 -32.16 14.05
CA ARG A 247 23.83 -31.61 12.77
C ARG A 247 22.87 -30.55 12.23
N GLU A 248 21.57 -30.79 12.30
CA GLU A 248 20.55 -29.84 11.83
C GLU A 248 20.58 -28.53 12.64
N VAL A 249 20.61 -28.64 13.98
CA VAL A 249 20.72 -27.46 14.88
C VAL A 249 22.01 -26.69 14.60
N ARG A 250 23.14 -27.40 14.41
CA ARG A 250 24.43 -26.76 14.09
C ARG A 250 24.42 -26.04 12.74
N ILE A 251 23.76 -26.60 11.73
CA ILE A 251 23.60 -25.94 10.43
C ILE A 251 22.74 -24.68 10.57
N ARG A 252 21.64 -24.75 11.34
CA ARG A 252 20.77 -23.60 11.64
C ARG A 252 21.55 -22.49 12.36
N HIS A 253 22.35 -22.84 13.36
CA HIS A 253 23.22 -21.90 14.07
C HIS A 253 24.19 -21.19 13.12
N ARG A 254 24.83 -21.94 12.21
CA ARG A 254 25.79 -21.37 11.26
C ARG A 254 25.11 -20.36 10.34
N LYS A 255 23.97 -20.72 9.75
CA LYS A 255 23.19 -19.81 8.88
C LYS A 255 22.84 -18.50 9.57
N LEU A 256 22.39 -18.56 10.83
CA LEU A 256 22.06 -17.36 11.60
C LEU A 256 23.28 -16.47 11.81
N ARG A 257 24.43 -17.05 12.14
CA ARG A 257 25.68 -16.31 12.33
C ARG A 257 26.17 -15.68 11.02
N ASP A 258 26.05 -16.38 9.90
CA ASP A 258 26.43 -15.86 8.57
C ASP A 258 25.54 -14.67 8.17
N GLN A 259 24.24 -14.71 8.51
CA GLN A 259 23.35 -13.56 8.34
C GLN A 259 23.75 -12.35 9.19
N VAL A 260 24.17 -12.56 10.44
CA VAL A 260 24.66 -11.47 11.30
C VAL A 260 25.96 -10.89 10.77
N ASN A 261 26.90 -11.75 10.35
CA ASN A 261 28.18 -11.30 9.80
C ASN A 261 27.99 -10.49 8.52
N SER A 262 27.13 -10.93 7.60
CA SER A 262 26.84 -10.18 6.37
C SER A 262 26.20 -8.81 6.63
N LEU A 263 25.36 -8.68 7.66
CA LEU A 263 24.81 -7.39 8.09
C LEU A 263 25.90 -6.44 8.65
N VAL A 264 26.88 -6.98 9.37
CA VAL A 264 28.01 -6.22 9.92
C VAL A 264 29.02 -5.84 8.83
N ASP A 265 29.28 -6.71 7.87
CA ASP A 265 30.21 -6.40 6.78
C ASP A 265 29.65 -5.30 5.87
N LEU A 266 28.34 -5.25 5.68
CA LEU A 266 27.68 -4.14 5.00
C LEU A 266 27.89 -2.80 5.73
N SER A 267 27.94 -2.79 7.06
CA SER A 267 28.17 -1.56 7.82
C SER A 267 29.65 -1.15 7.85
N LYS A 268 30.58 -2.10 7.81
CA LYS A 268 32.03 -1.83 7.73
C LYS A 268 32.47 -1.29 6.38
N ASN A 269 31.77 -1.65 5.30
CA ASN A 269 32.09 -1.20 3.93
C ASN A 269 31.56 0.20 3.62
N LEU A 270 30.79 0.83 4.52
CA LEU A 270 30.47 2.25 4.39
C LEU A 270 31.75 3.06 4.67
N PRO A 271 32.13 4.01 3.81
CA PRO A 271 33.31 4.85 4.03
C PRO A 271 33.14 5.57 5.37
N GLN A 272 34.03 5.28 6.32
CA GLN A 272 34.05 5.99 7.59
C GLN A 272 34.32 7.47 7.30
N PRO A 273 33.63 8.41 7.97
CA PRO A 273 33.99 9.81 7.88
C PRO A 273 35.45 9.96 8.29
N PRO A 274 36.25 10.78 7.58
CA PRO A 274 37.66 10.93 7.88
C PRO A 274 37.82 11.36 9.34
N SER A 275 38.75 10.70 10.05
CA SER A 275 39.10 11.05 11.42
C SER A 275 39.48 12.53 11.50
N PRO A 276 39.09 13.28 12.55
CA PRO A 276 39.38 14.72 12.68
C PRO A 276 40.89 15.08 12.71
N ALA A 277 41.79 14.10 12.65
CA ALA A 277 43.24 14.28 12.60
C ALA A 277 43.81 14.62 11.20
N GLN A 278 42.97 14.79 10.16
CA GLN A 278 43.44 15.09 8.79
C GLN A 278 42.92 16.43 8.22
N LEU A 279 42.45 17.36 9.06
CA LEU A 279 42.23 18.74 8.62
C LEU A 279 43.59 19.47 8.54
N PRO A 280 44.06 19.91 7.37
CA PRO A 280 45.24 20.76 7.30
C PRO A 280 44.96 22.06 8.04
N SER A 281 45.89 22.47 8.90
CA SER A 281 45.84 23.74 9.64
C SER A 281 45.70 24.93 8.66
N PRO A 282 44.83 25.93 8.92
CA PRO A 282 44.55 27.01 7.98
C PRO A 282 45.67 28.05 7.78
N TRP A 283 46.90 27.77 8.23
CA TRP A 283 47.99 28.76 8.30
C TRP A 283 49.26 28.31 7.58
N ALA A 284 49.13 27.87 6.32
CA ALA A 284 50.27 27.60 5.46
C ALA A 284 50.04 28.19 4.06
N PHE A 285 50.06 29.52 3.98
CA PHE A 285 50.46 30.24 2.78
C PHE A 285 51.35 31.40 3.23
N GLY A 286 52.64 31.30 2.89
CA GLY A 286 53.56 32.43 2.82
C GLY A 286 53.44 33.13 1.47
#